data_AF-A0AAW6WD27-F1
#
_entry.id   AF-A0AAW6WD27-F1
#
_cell.length_a   1.000
_cell.length_b   1.000
_cell.length_c   1.000
_cell.angle_alpha   90.00
_cell.angle_beta   90.00
_cell.angle_gamma   90.00
#
_symmetry.space_group_name_H-M   'P 1'
#
loop_
_entity.id
_entity.type
_entity.pdbx_description
1 polymer ?
#
loop_
_entity_poly.entity_id
_entity_poly.type
_entity_poly.pdbx_seq_one_letter_code
_entity_poly.pdbx_strand_id
1 'polypeptide(L)'
;MKEGIRNIKLHILALLLVILAEWIGIFKFQLGRGIIALFPMLYALIFGIVAKFVKAVNEKDMRDAGSLVGVTLMLLMAKYGTTII
;
A
#
# COMPACT_ATOMS: atom_id res chain seq x y z
N MET A 1 13.48 -19.86 17.29
CA MET A 1 12.94 -18.71 18.05
C MET A 1 13.48 -17.38 17.47
N LYS A 2 13.06 -17.00 16.24
CA LYS A 2 13.56 -15.79 15.54
C LYS A 2 12.49 -15.20 14.58
N GLU A 3 11.21 -15.36 14.94
CA GLU A 3 10.08 -15.10 14.04
C GLU A 3 9.18 -13.95 14.54
N GLY A 4 9.11 -13.67 15.85
CA GLY A 4 8.33 -12.54 16.38
C GLY A 4 8.92 -11.15 16.11
N ILE A 5 10.26 -11.00 16.13
CA ILE A 5 10.93 -9.69 15.98
C ILE A 5 10.92 -9.20 14.52
N ARG A 6 10.76 -10.09 13.54
CA ARG A 6 10.74 -9.71 12.11
C ARG A 6 9.44 -9.02 11.71
N ASN A 7 8.31 -9.43 12.29
CA ASN A 7 7.00 -8.86 11.99
C ASN A 7 6.90 -7.37 12.37
N ILE A 8 7.49 -6.94 13.49
CA ILE A 8 7.44 -5.53 13.90
C ILE A 8 8.34 -4.63 13.03
N LYS A 9 9.50 -5.13 12.60
CA LYS A 9 10.37 -4.41 11.64
C LYS A 9 9.68 -4.24 10.29
N LEU A 10 8.95 -5.27 9.82
CA LEU A 10 8.18 -5.21 8.58
C LEU A 10 7.00 -4.25 8.69
N HIS A 11 6.29 -4.25 9.81
CA HIS A 11 5.19 -3.33 10.05
C HIS A 11 5.66 -1.87 10.11
N ILE A 12 6.80 -1.61 10.78
CA ILE A 12 7.44 -0.29 10.81
C ILE A 12 7.91 0.13 9.41
N LEU A 13 8.51 -0.78 8.64
CA LEU A 13 8.95 -0.49 7.28
C LEU A 13 7.77 -0.14 6.36
N ALA A 14 6.66 -0.87 6.49
CA ALA A 14 5.43 -0.60 5.74
C ALA A 14 4.82 0.75 6.13
N LEU A 15 4.76 1.07 7.44
CA LEU A 15 4.32 2.38 7.93
C LEU A 15 5.18 3.52 7.37
N LEU A 16 6.50 3.36 7.39
CA LEU A 16 7.42 4.36 6.85
C LEU A 16 7.22 4.57 5.35
N LEU A 17 6.99 3.48 4.60
CA LEU A 17 6.68 3.53 3.17
C LEU A 17 5.36 4.25 2.89
N VAL A 18 4.32 4.02 3.69
CA VAL A 18 3.02 4.70 3.56
C VAL A 18 3.15 6.17 3.91
N ILE A 19 3.86 6.53 4.97
CA ILE A 19 4.11 7.93 5.35
C ILE A 19 4.85 8.67 4.23
N LEU A 20 5.89 8.06 3.65
CA LEU A 20 6.63 8.64 2.52
C LEU A 20 5.72 8.80 1.28
N ALA A 21 4.85 7.82 1.01
CA ALA A 21 3.90 7.90 -0.08
C ALA A 21 2.85 9.00 0.15
N GLU A 22 2.31 9.13 1.36
CA GLU A 22 1.40 10.23 1.73
C GLU A 22 2.08 11.60 1.63
N TRP A 23 3.37 11.69 2.00
CA TRP A 23 4.14 12.92 1.89
C TRP A 23 4.33 13.41 0.45
N ILE A 24 4.47 12.48 -0.51
CA ILE A 24 4.51 12.80 -1.93
C ILE A 24 3.17 13.38 -2.41
N GLY A 25 2.07 13.00 -1.76
CA GLY A 25 0.74 13.49 -2.08
C GLY A 25 0.21 12.95 -3.41
N ILE A 26 -0.81 13.62 -3.95
CA ILE A 26 -1.48 13.17 -5.18
C ILE A 26 -0.68 13.69 -6.39
N PHE A 27 -0.07 12.76 -7.12
CA PHE A 27 0.61 13.09 -8.38
C PHE A 27 -0.45 13.25 -9.47
N LYS A 28 -0.71 14.49 -9.88
CA LYS A 28 -1.67 14.80 -10.95
C LYS A 28 -0.91 14.97 -12.26
N PHE A 29 -0.94 13.96 -13.12
CA PHE A 29 -0.47 14.09 -14.49
C PHE A 29 -1.62 14.55 -15.38
N GLN A 30 -1.47 15.73 -15.99
CA GLN A 30 -2.38 16.20 -17.03
C GLN A 30 -1.94 15.58 -18.36
N LEU A 31 -2.55 14.46 -18.75
CA LEU A 31 -2.33 13.84 -20.06
C LEU A 31 -3.38 14.37 -21.04
N GLY A 32 -3.10 15.55 -21.60
CA GLY A 32 -3.86 16.16 -22.70
C GLY A 32 -5.27 16.67 -22.34
N ARG A 33 -6.22 15.75 -22.12
CA ARG A 33 -7.65 16.05 -21.83
C ARG A 33 -8.20 15.32 -20.60
N GLY A 34 -7.40 14.47 -19.96
CA GLY A 34 -7.76 13.76 -18.74
C GLY A 34 -6.74 14.00 -17.63
N ILE A 35 -7.22 14.18 -16.41
CA ILE A 35 -6.38 14.24 -15.21
C ILE A 35 -6.21 12.81 -14.72
N ILE A 36 -5.01 12.24 -14.86
CA ILE A 36 -4.67 10.99 -14.17
C ILE A 36 -4.11 11.38 -12.81
N ALA A 37 -4.94 11.19 -11.77
CA ALA A 37 -4.54 11.38 -10.39
C ALA A 37 -4.03 10.05 -9.83
N LEU A 38 -2.72 9.95 -9.62
CA LEU A 38 -2.15 8.83 -8.91
C LEU A 38 -2.26 9.13 -7.42
N PHE A 39 -3.19 8.45 -6.75
CA PHE A 39 -3.35 8.59 -5.31
C PHE A 39 -2.13 7.99 -4.59
N PRO A 40 -1.68 8.62 -3.49
CA PRO A 40 -0.55 8.15 -2.71
C PRO A 40 -0.72 6.70 -2.24
N MET A 41 -1.96 6.25 -2.01
CA MET A 41 -2.30 4.87 -1.68
C MET A 41 -1.96 3.87 -2.80
N LEU A 42 -2.16 4.24 -4.08
CA LEU A 42 -1.81 3.39 -5.22
C LEU A 42 -0.29 3.25 -5.36
N TYR A 43 0.44 4.34 -5.13
CA TYR A 43 1.90 4.33 -5.20
C TYR A 43 2.52 3.54 -4.03
N ALA A 44 1.94 3.62 -2.84
CA ALA A 44 2.32 2.79 -1.69
C ALA A 44 2.19 1.28 -1.96
N LEU A 45 1.12 0.86 -2.66
CA LEU A 45 0.93 -0.54 -3.07
C LEU A 45 2.01 -1.00 -4.05
N ILE A 46 2.34 -0.18 -5.05
CA ILE A 46 3.39 -0.48 -6.03
C ILE A 46 4.75 -0.60 -5.32
N PHE A 47 5.07 0.31 -4.40
CA PHE A 47 6.29 0.21 -3.61
C PHE A 47 6.34 -1.00 -2.69
N GLY A 48 5.21 -1.39 -2.09
CA GLY A 48 5.12 -2.62 -1.30
C GLY A 48 5.42 -3.87 -2.13
N ILE A 49 4.98 -3.89 -3.40
CA ILE A 49 5.29 -4.97 -4.35
C ILE A 49 6.77 -4.93 -4.75
N VAL A 50 7.36 -3.75 -4.96
CA VAL A 50 8.80 -3.61 -5.25
C VAL A 50 9.66 -4.05 -4.06
N ALA A 51 9.22 -3.78 -2.83
CA ALA A 51 9.90 -4.24 -1.61
C ALA A 51 9.95 -5.78 -1.50
N LYS A 52 8.99 -6.50 -2.12
CA LYS A 52 9.04 -7.98 -2.29
C LYS A 52 10.23 -8.41 -3.11
N PHE A 53 10.43 -7.76 -4.27
CA PHE A 53 11.48 -8.11 -5.23
C PHE A 53 12.88 -7.95 -4.63
N VAL A 54 13.04 -7.03 -3.67
CA VAL A 54 14.30 -6.80 -2.95
C VAL A 54 14.55 -7.85 -1.83
N LYS A 55 13.68 -8.86 -1.65
CA LYS A 55 13.78 -9.87 -0.57
C LYS A 55 13.85 -9.30 0.85
N ALA A 56 13.47 -8.04 1.04
CA ALA A 56 13.38 -7.41 2.35
C ALA A 56 12.24 -8.00 3.20
N VAL A 57 11.30 -8.73 2.56
CA VAL A 57 10.08 -9.26 3.17
C VAL A 57 9.96 -10.76 2.94
N ASN A 58 9.45 -11.47 3.93
CA ASN A 58 9.26 -12.92 3.89
C ASN A 58 8.06 -13.28 3.01
N GLU A 59 8.18 -14.32 2.19
CA GLU A 59 7.15 -14.67 1.20
C GLU A 59 5.85 -15.19 1.83
N LYS A 60 5.94 -15.85 2.99
CA LYS A 60 4.77 -16.27 3.78
C LYS A 60 3.96 -15.08 4.28
N ASP A 61 4.62 -14.15 4.99
CA ASP A 61 3.98 -12.95 5.54
C ASP A 61 3.33 -12.09 4.44
N MET A 62 3.96 -12.03 3.26
CA MET A 62 3.38 -11.33 2.10
C MET A 62 2.16 -12.01 1.51
N ARG A 63 2.11 -13.35 1.51
CA ARG A 63 0.98 -14.09 0.97
C ARG A 63 -0.25 -13.93 1.87
N ASP A 64 -0.05 -13.95 3.19
CA ASP A 64 -1.10 -13.70 4.17
C ASP A 64 -1.57 -12.23 4.12
N ALA A 65 -0.63 -11.28 4.08
CA ALA A 65 -0.94 -9.86 3.92
C ALA A 65 -1.67 -9.56 2.60
N GLY A 66 -1.29 -10.21 1.49
CA GLY A 66 -1.93 -10.03 0.19
C GLY A 66 -3.41 -10.40 0.18
N SER A 67 -3.80 -11.46 0.90
CA SER A 67 -5.21 -11.83 1.08
C SER A 67 -5.98 -10.75 1.87
N LEU A 68 -5.35 -10.19 2.91
CA LEU A 68 -5.93 -9.15 3.75
C LEU A 68 -6.10 -7.80 3.02
N VAL A 69 -5.21 -7.50 2.07
CA VAL A 69 -5.29 -6.29 1.23
C VAL A 69 -6.61 -6.26 0.43
N GLY A 70 -7.04 -7.38 -0.12
CA GLY A 70 -8.31 -7.47 -0.87
C GLY A 70 -9.54 -7.17 -0.02
N VAL A 71 -9.57 -7.69 1.22
CA VAL A 71 -10.65 -7.41 2.18
C VAL A 71 -10.65 -5.93 2.59
N THR A 72 -9.47 -5.37 2.81
CA THR A 72 -9.31 -3.96 3.17
C THR A 72 -9.76 -3.03 2.04
N LEU A 73 -9.44 -3.37 0.78
CA LEU A 73 -9.93 -2.67 -0.41
C LEU A 73 -11.45 -2.72 -0.53
N MET A 74 -12.08 -3.88 -0.29
CA MET A 74 -13.54 -3.97 -0.25
C MET A 74 -14.13 -3.04 0.81
N LEU A 75 -13.56 -3.01 2.02
CA LEU A 75 -14.00 -2.12 3.09
C LEU A 75 -13.80 -0.63 2.73
N LEU A 76 -12.68 -0.27 2.10
CA LEU A 76 -12.43 1.08 1.61
C LEU A 76 -13.43 1.47 0.53
N MET A 77 -13.72 0.58 -0.42
CA MET A 77 -14.68 0.81 -1.49
C MET A 77 -16.10 0.96 -0.95
N ALA A 78 -16.46 0.20 0.09
CA ALA A 78 -17.71 0.38 0.82
C ALA A 78 -17.76 1.75 1.53
N LYS A 79 -16.68 2.14 2.23
CA LYS A 79 -16.59 3.43 2.94
C LYS A 79 -16.62 4.64 2.00
N TYR A 80 -15.85 4.61 0.90
CA TYR A 80 -15.87 5.67 -0.09
C TYR A 80 -17.18 5.69 -0.87
N GLY A 81 -17.78 4.53 -1.14
CA GLY A 81 -19.11 4.42 -1.73
C GLY A 81 -20.17 5.13 -0.90
N THR A 82 -20.18 4.95 0.42
CA THR A 82 -21.14 5.63 1.32
C THR A 82 -20.77 7.07 1.68
N THR A 83 -19.55 7.54 1.37
CA THR A 83 -19.16 8.94 1.57
C THR A 83 -19.48 9.79 0.33
N ILE A 84 -19.56 9.15 -0.84
CA ILE A 84 -19.82 9.82 -2.13
C ILE A 84 -21.32 9.81 -2.49
N ILE A 85 -22.11 8.90 -1.90
CA ILE A 85 -23.58 8.87 -1.96
C ILE A 85 -24.15 9.65 -0.77
#